data_AF-A0A836I126-F1
#
_entry.id   AF-A0A836I126-F1
#
_cell.length_a   1.000
_cell.length_b   1.000
_cell.length_c   1.000
_cell.angle_alpha   90.00
_cell.angle_beta   90.00
_cell.angle_gamma   90.00
#
_symmetry.space_group_name_H-M   'P 1'
#
loop_
_entity.id
_entity.type
_entity.pdbx_description
1 polymer ?
#
loop_
_entity_poly.entity_id
_entity_poly.type
_entity_poly.pdbx_seq_one_letter_code
_entity_poly.pdbx_strand_id
1 'polypeptide(L)'
;MSECWYMPEEVADRRDENRLSPNVPGSYEVLGEAGIFYRHFDPKEVSDDIEGFIQPLLKKLNYHSYDVVDLSPANLGEEKFEALAEQHFTEHIHEDDEARLIIAGQGYFDVRDANNKWIRLLSKPGDCIVVPAGMYHRFTTDHGKYIKTLRIFKEAPRWIALNRGPEAEERSARKEYLSRLHAPAETAVGTANDRTIFLLRYPLKLDAYLTTIMKQLLEQHSKQPFALMIFLTGSTDPTTGVSWCPDCIPAKSQVADRFAELRCKYGEEHAIFLQLPVERASYLGNPEFPYRKHETLQLASVPTLLVLTPAKGATEKSNGQWYDLLEVKVRTCDAEKADLLNLE
;
A
#
# COMPACT_ATOMS: atom_id res chain seq x y z
N MET A 1 -12.47 -2.18 -5.56
CA MET A 1 -11.74 -3.27 -4.91
C MET A 1 -12.75 -4.34 -4.54
N SER A 2 -12.44 -5.60 -4.76
CA SER A 2 -13.19 -6.72 -4.19
C SER A 2 -13.11 -6.68 -2.67
N GLU A 3 -14.04 -7.35 -2.00
CA GLU A 3 -14.12 -7.32 -0.55
C GLU A 3 -12.91 -8.03 0.08
N CYS A 4 -12.32 -7.41 1.10
CA CYS A 4 -11.32 -8.03 1.96
C CYS A 4 -11.61 -7.74 3.43
N TRP A 5 -11.27 -8.67 4.32
CA TRP A 5 -11.57 -8.58 5.75
C TRP A 5 -10.61 -9.42 6.58
N TYR A 6 -10.48 -9.07 7.86
CA TYR A 6 -9.72 -9.86 8.82
C TYR A 6 -10.49 -11.09 9.27
N MET A 7 -9.73 -12.14 9.60
CA MET A 7 -10.25 -13.44 10.04
C MET A 7 -9.64 -13.90 11.36
N PRO A 8 -10.28 -14.87 12.05
CA PRO A 8 -9.63 -15.64 13.11
C PRO A 8 -8.39 -16.41 12.61
N GLU A 9 -7.53 -16.82 13.54
CA GLU A 9 -6.34 -17.63 13.23
C GLU A 9 -6.72 -19.01 12.68
N GLU A 10 -7.72 -19.63 13.31
CA GLU A 10 -8.26 -20.95 12.97
C GLU A 10 -9.69 -20.82 12.43
N VAL A 11 -10.01 -21.60 11.41
CA VAL A 11 -11.33 -21.58 10.76
C VAL A 11 -11.91 -22.99 10.71
N ALA A 12 -13.22 -23.13 10.91
CA ALA A 12 -13.90 -24.42 10.91
C ALA A 12 -14.10 -24.96 9.47
N ASP A 13 -14.57 -24.12 8.56
CA ASP A 13 -14.65 -24.41 7.13
C ASP A 13 -13.85 -23.36 6.36
N ARG A 14 -12.88 -23.82 5.56
CA ARG A 14 -12.06 -22.95 4.71
C ARG A 14 -12.88 -22.13 3.72
N ARG A 15 -14.04 -22.64 3.29
CA ARG A 15 -14.89 -22.06 2.24
C ARG A 15 -15.91 -21.04 2.76
N ASP A 16 -16.10 -20.95 4.08
CA ASP A 16 -16.93 -19.91 4.70
C ASP A 16 -16.27 -18.54 4.63
N GLU A 17 -17.01 -17.44 4.77
CA GLU A 17 -16.38 -16.11 4.75
C GLU A 17 -15.41 -15.89 5.92
N ASN A 18 -15.64 -16.51 7.09
CA ASN A 18 -14.76 -16.43 8.26
C ASN A 18 -14.43 -14.99 8.72
N ARG A 19 -15.38 -14.06 8.58
CA ARG A 19 -15.25 -12.70 9.11
C ARG A 19 -15.14 -12.72 10.65
N LEU A 20 -14.33 -11.80 11.20
CA LEU A 20 -14.40 -11.50 12.63
C LEU A 20 -15.80 -10.98 13.02
N SER A 21 -16.14 -11.14 14.31
CA SER A 21 -17.35 -10.57 14.91
C SER A 21 -16.95 -9.70 16.11
N PRO A 22 -17.08 -8.36 16.03
CA PRO A 22 -17.58 -7.59 14.88
C PRO A 22 -16.63 -7.65 13.66
N ASN A 23 -17.18 -7.42 12.46
CA ASN A 23 -16.41 -7.43 11.22
C ASN A 23 -15.33 -6.33 11.24
N VAL A 24 -14.12 -6.70 10.82
CA VAL A 24 -13.01 -5.75 10.62
C VAL A 24 -12.63 -5.81 9.14
N PRO A 25 -13.05 -4.83 8.32
CA PRO A 25 -12.73 -4.81 6.91
C PRO A 25 -11.23 -4.61 6.69
N GLY A 26 -10.68 -5.27 5.68
CA GLY A 26 -9.37 -4.98 5.14
C GLY A 26 -9.46 -3.79 4.17
N SER A 27 -8.30 -3.34 3.69
CA SER A 27 -8.26 -2.28 2.69
C SER A 27 -7.11 -2.49 1.70
N TYR A 28 -7.15 -1.79 0.56
CA TYR A 28 -6.07 -1.81 -0.43
C TYR A 28 -4.75 -1.39 0.19
N GLU A 29 -4.81 -0.41 1.10
CA GLU A 29 -3.66 0.11 1.84
C GLU A 29 -3.00 -0.97 2.69
N VAL A 30 -3.79 -1.77 3.41
CA VAL A 30 -3.25 -2.85 4.25
C VAL A 30 -2.63 -3.96 3.39
N LEU A 31 -3.24 -4.29 2.25
CA LEU A 31 -2.66 -5.23 1.29
C LEU A 31 -1.34 -4.71 0.72
N GLY A 32 -1.29 -3.44 0.32
CA GLY A 32 -0.08 -2.80 -0.19
C GLY A 32 1.03 -2.68 0.87
N GLU A 33 0.68 -2.46 2.15
CA GLU A 33 1.64 -2.50 3.28
C GLU A 33 2.29 -3.87 3.42
N ALA A 34 1.58 -4.95 3.10
CA ALA A 34 2.10 -6.31 3.02
C ALA A 34 2.79 -6.63 1.68
N GLY A 35 2.93 -5.65 0.77
CA GLY A 35 3.57 -5.83 -0.53
C GLY A 35 2.69 -6.51 -1.59
N ILE A 36 1.39 -6.68 -1.34
CA ILE A 36 0.46 -7.24 -2.31
C ILE A 36 0.05 -6.18 -3.31
N PHE A 37 0.16 -6.51 -4.60
CA PHE A 37 -0.48 -5.74 -5.65
C PHE A 37 -1.88 -6.29 -5.92
N TYR A 38 -2.85 -5.41 -6.03
CA TYR A 38 -4.22 -5.75 -6.40
C TYR A 38 -4.77 -4.76 -7.42
N ARG A 39 -5.48 -5.26 -8.44
CA ARG A 39 -6.24 -4.42 -9.36
C ARG A 39 -7.47 -5.15 -9.89
N HIS A 40 -8.59 -4.43 -9.95
CA HIS A 40 -9.78 -4.89 -10.64
C HIS A 40 -9.81 -4.33 -12.07
N PHE A 41 -10.04 -5.20 -13.05
CA PHE A 41 -10.26 -4.89 -14.46
C PHE A 41 -11.71 -5.21 -14.82
N ASP A 42 -12.22 -4.61 -15.90
CA ASP A 42 -13.53 -5.01 -16.42
C ASP A 42 -13.44 -6.49 -16.87
N PRO A 43 -14.24 -7.40 -16.30
CA PRO A 43 -14.20 -8.81 -16.66
C PRO A 43 -14.41 -9.07 -18.15
N LYS A 44 -15.17 -8.21 -18.85
CA LYS A 44 -15.40 -8.33 -20.29
C LYS A 44 -14.15 -8.02 -21.09
N GLU A 45 -13.42 -6.96 -20.73
CA GLU A 45 -12.16 -6.62 -21.37
C GLU A 45 -11.15 -7.77 -21.29
N VAL A 46 -11.16 -8.53 -20.19
CA VAL A 46 -10.29 -9.71 -20.03
C VAL A 46 -10.79 -10.92 -20.81
N SER A 47 -12.09 -11.22 -20.74
CA SER A 47 -12.64 -12.48 -21.28
C SER A 47 -12.92 -12.46 -22.78
N ASP A 48 -13.20 -11.30 -23.37
CA ASP A 48 -13.48 -11.16 -24.81
C ASP A 48 -12.22 -11.38 -25.66
N ASP A 49 -11.05 -10.94 -25.17
CA ASP A 49 -9.74 -11.13 -25.82
C ASP A 49 -8.62 -11.27 -24.77
N ILE A 50 -8.45 -12.48 -24.24
CA ILE A 50 -7.43 -12.77 -23.22
C ILE A 50 -6.02 -12.39 -23.71
N GLU A 51 -5.66 -12.74 -24.94
CA GLU A 51 -4.33 -12.47 -25.50
C GLU A 51 -4.10 -10.95 -25.66
N GLY A 52 -5.04 -10.25 -26.29
CA GLY A 52 -4.95 -8.80 -26.47
C GLY A 52 -4.89 -8.03 -25.15
N PHE A 53 -5.56 -8.54 -24.10
CA PHE A 53 -5.52 -7.96 -22.77
C PHE A 53 -4.22 -8.26 -22.01
N ILE A 54 -3.78 -9.52 -21.99
CA ILE A 54 -2.71 -9.98 -21.09
C ILE A 54 -1.32 -9.53 -21.56
N GLN A 55 -1.05 -9.48 -22.87
CA GLN A 55 0.29 -9.15 -23.39
C GLN A 55 0.78 -7.75 -22.97
N PRO A 56 -0.03 -6.68 -23.07
CA PRO A 56 0.36 -5.36 -22.54
C PRO A 56 0.58 -5.37 -21.03
N LEU A 57 -0.21 -6.14 -20.28
CA LEU A 57 -0.11 -6.25 -18.83
C LEU A 57 1.22 -6.92 -18.41
N LEU A 58 1.58 -8.03 -19.07
CA LEU A 58 2.86 -8.72 -18.88
C LEU A 58 4.04 -7.77 -19.07
N LYS A 59 4.07 -7.06 -20.21
CA LYS A 59 5.13 -6.09 -20.51
C LYS A 59 5.21 -4.97 -19.47
N LYS A 60 4.07 -4.46 -19.00
CA LYS A 60 4.02 -3.38 -18.02
C LYS A 60 4.50 -3.82 -16.63
N LEU A 61 4.15 -5.04 -16.23
CA LEU A 61 4.49 -5.59 -14.92
C LEU A 61 5.80 -6.38 -14.90
N ASN A 62 6.50 -6.46 -16.05
CA ASN A 62 7.71 -7.24 -16.25
C ASN A 62 7.54 -8.75 -15.96
N TYR A 63 6.42 -9.31 -16.45
CA TYR A 63 6.17 -10.75 -16.54
C TYR A 63 6.30 -11.18 -18.00
N HIS A 64 6.57 -12.47 -18.24
CA HIS A 64 6.96 -12.97 -19.56
C HIS A 64 6.01 -14.02 -20.15
N SER A 65 5.26 -14.72 -19.31
CA SER A 65 4.34 -15.75 -19.77
C SER A 65 3.13 -15.89 -18.86
N TYR A 66 2.11 -16.59 -19.35
CA TYR A 66 0.95 -16.99 -18.58
C TYR A 66 0.45 -18.35 -19.04
N ASP A 67 -0.35 -19.01 -18.20
CA ASP A 67 -1.20 -20.13 -18.60
C ASP A 67 -2.60 -20.00 -17.98
N VAL A 68 -3.51 -20.90 -18.37
CA VAL A 68 -4.89 -20.92 -17.88
C VAL A 68 -5.09 -22.16 -17.02
N VAL A 69 -5.63 -21.96 -15.81
CA VAL A 69 -6.05 -23.05 -14.92
C VAL A 69 -7.53 -22.97 -14.67
N ASP A 70 -8.20 -24.12 -14.77
CA ASP A 70 -9.62 -24.32 -14.49
C ASP A 70 -9.74 -25.35 -13.34
N LEU A 71 -10.07 -24.85 -12.15
CA LEU A 71 -10.15 -25.64 -10.92
C LEU A 71 -11.62 -25.87 -10.58
N SER A 72 -12.11 -27.08 -10.82
CA SER A 72 -13.42 -27.55 -10.39
C SER A 72 -13.46 -29.07 -10.24
N PRO A 73 -14.38 -29.62 -9.42
CA PRO A 73 -14.64 -31.06 -9.40
C PRO A 73 -15.03 -31.60 -10.77
N ALA A 74 -15.77 -30.83 -11.57
CA ALA A 74 -16.18 -31.23 -12.93
C ALA A 74 -15.00 -31.41 -13.88
N ASN A 75 -13.96 -30.57 -13.77
CA ASN A 75 -12.78 -30.64 -14.61
C ASN A 75 -11.71 -31.64 -14.10
N LEU A 76 -11.59 -31.79 -12.78
CA LEU A 76 -10.49 -32.54 -12.15
C LEU A 76 -10.90 -33.88 -11.52
N GLY A 77 -12.19 -34.10 -11.28
CA GLY A 77 -12.71 -35.13 -10.38
C GLY A 77 -12.62 -34.72 -8.91
N GLU A 78 -13.58 -35.19 -8.09
CA GLU A 78 -13.72 -34.78 -6.67
C GLU A 78 -12.44 -35.06 -5.85
N GLU A 79 -11.85 -36.25 -5.99
CA GLU A 79 -10.67 -36.66 -5.22
C GLU A 79 -9.45 -35.77 -5.48
N LYS A 80 -9.14 -35.55 -6.76
CA LYS A 80 -8.02 -34.68 -7.16
C LYS A 80 -8.28 -33.23 -6.80
N PHE A 81 -9.52 -32.76 -6.95
CA PHE A 81 -9.91 -31.41 -6.56
C PHE A 81 -9.72 -31.19 -5.05
N GLU A 82 -10.22 -32.08 -4.20
CA GLU A 82 -10.08 -31.92 -2.74
C GLU A 82 -8.63 -32.07 -2.27
N ALA A 83 -7.84 -32.95 -2.89
CA ALA A 83 -6.40 -33.06 -2.60
C ALA A 83 -5.64 -31.75 -2.94
N LEU A 84 -5.93 -31.14 -4.10
CA LEU A 84 -5.35 -29.85 -4.46
C LEU A 84 -5.88 -28.72 -3.57
N ALA A 85 -7.16 -28.74 -3.20
CA ALA A 85 -7.74 -27.76 -2.30
C ALA A 85 -7.09 -27.81 -0.90
N GLU A 86 -6.74 -29.00 -0.41
CA GLU A 86 -5.97 -29.17 0.84
C GLU A 86 -4.56 -28.60 0.72
N GLN A 87 -3.86 -28.93 -0.37
CA GLN A 87 -2.52 -28.42 -0.63
C GLN A 87 -2.50 -26.90 -0.72
N HIS A 88 -3.43 -26.29 -1.46
CA HIS A 88 -3.51 -24.84 -1.63
C HIS A 88 -3.94 -24.11 -0.36
N PHE A 89 -4.72 -24.78 0.52
CA PHE A 89 -5.17 -24.17 1.77
C PHE A 89 -4.15 -24.30 2.92
N THR A 90 -3.19 -25.22 2.82
CA THR A 90 -2.07 -25.26 3.76
C THR A 90 -1.26 -23.96 3.65
N GLU A 91 -0.98 -23.27 4.75
CA GLU A 91 -0.21 -22.01 4.71
C GLU A 91 1.22 -22.25 4.19
N HIS A 92 1.61 -21.52 3.14
CA HIS A 92 2.88 -21.72 2.44
C HIS A 92 3.47 -20.41 1.87
N ILE A 93 4.71 -20.51 1.38
CA ILE A 93 5.36 -19.50 0.56
C ILE A 93 5.75 -20.08 -0.80
N HIS A 94 6.06 -19.18 -1.73
CA HIS A 94 6.76 -19.47 -2.99
C HIS A 94 8.06 -18.66 -3.07
N GLU A 95 9.04 -19.19 -3.82
CA GLU A 95 10.29 -18.47 -4.13
C GLU A 95 10.10 -17.40 -5.22
N ASP A 96 9.00 -17.48 -5.97
CA ASP A 96 8.57 -16.53 -7.00
C ASP A 96 7.22 -15.89 -6.61
N ASP A 97 6.84 -14.81 -7.30
CA ASP A 97 5.53 -14.20 -7.11
C ASP A 97 4.39 -15.13 -7.54
N GLU A 98 3.33 -15.19 -6.75
CA GLU A 98 2.07 -15.81 -7.12
C GLU A 98 1.13 -14.75 -7.70
N ALA A 99 1.18 -14.62 -9.04
CA ALA A 99 0.30 -13.72 -9.79
C ALA A 99 -0.88 -14.46 -10.43
N ARG A 100 -2.09 -13.93 -10.22
CA ARG A 100 -3.36 -14.52 -10.69
C ARG A 100 -4.29 -13.44 -11.23
N LEU A 101 -4.85 -13.65 -12.41
CA LEU A 101 -5.97 -12.87 -12.95
C LEU A 101 -7.20 -13.78 -13.07
N ILE A 102 -8.23 -13.53 -12.28
CA ILE A 102 -9.42 -14.38 -12.26
C ILE A 102 -10.31 -14.06 -13.47
N ILE A 103 -10.73 -15.09 -14.21
CA ILE A 103 -11.56 -14.96 -15.42
C ILE A 103 -12.92 -15.64 -15.30
N ALA A 104 -13.10 -16.59 -14.38
CA ALA A 104 -14.40 -17.16 -14.03
C ALA A 104 -14.40 -17.74 -12.60
N GLY A 105 -15.58 -17.95 -12.02
CA GLY A 105 -15.72 -18.47 -10.65
C GLY A 105 -15.14 -17.51 -9.60
N GLN A 106 -14.91 -18.00 -8.38
CA GLN A 106 -14.35 -17.19 -7.29
C GLN A 106 -13.70 -18.04 -6.19
N GLY A 107 -12.93 -17.37 -5.34
CA GLY A 107 -12.30 -17.97 -4.17
C GLY A 107 -11.67 -16.93 -3.27
N TYR A 108 -10.95 -17.41 -2.28
CA TYR A 108 -10.32 -16.60 -1.25
C TYR A 108 -8.80 -16.77 -1.30
N PHE A 109 -8.09 -15.65 -1.39
CA PHE A 109 -6.69 -15.58 -1.00
C PHE A 109 -6.63 -15.13 0.45
N ASP A 110 -6.10 -15.97 1.33
CA ASP A 110 -5.74 -15.55 2.67
C ASP A 110 -4.27 -15.20 2.70
N VAL A 111 -3.96 -14.02 3.22
CA VAL A 111 -2.63 -13.43 3.23
C VAL A 111 -2.31 -12.88 4.62
N ARG A 112 -1.03 -12.91 5.01
CA ARG A 112 -0.57 -12.31 6.27
C ARG A 112 -0.33 -10.81 6.11
N ASP A 113 -0.94 -9.99 6.95
CA ASP A 113 -0.62 -8.56 7.02
C ASP A 113 0.79 -8.32 7.61
N ALA A 114 1.21 -7.05 7.68
CA ALA A 114 2.50 -6.67 8.25
C ALA A 114 2.68 -7.11 9.72
N ASN A 115 1.60 -7.40 10.43
CA ASN A 115 1.57 -7.86 11.82
C ASN A 115 1.26 -9.36 11.92
N ASN A 116 1.41 -10.11 10.83
CA ASN A 116 1.19 -11.55 10.76
C ASN A 116 -0.26 -11.98 11.10
N LYS A 117 -1.26 -11.14 10.84
CA LYS A 117 -2.69 -11.47 10.97
C LYS A 117 -3.29 -11.87 9.63
N TRP A 118 -4.27 -12.77 9.64
CA TRP A 118 -4.97 -13.16 8.41
C TRP A 118 -5.88 -12.05 7.89
N ILE A 119 -5.72 -11.76 6.61
CA ILE A 119 -6.68 -11.02 5.77
C ILE A 119 -7.14 -11.96 4.68
N ARG A 120 -8.45 -12.09 4.51
CA ARG A 120 -9.08 -12.78 3.40
C ARG A 120 -9.49 -11.79 2.33
N LEU A 121 -9.12 -12.08 1.09
CA LEU A 121 -9.53 -11.35 -0.11
C LEU A 121 -10.42 -12.24 -0.97
N LEU A 122 -11.68 -11.84 -1.18
CA LEU A 122 -12.54 -12.44 -2.19
C LEU A 122 -12.00 -12.07 -3.57
N SER A 123 -11.63 -13.07 -4.36
CA SER A 123 -11.11 -12.92 -5.71
C SER A 123 -12.13 -13.47 -6.71
N LYS A 124 -12.62 -12.60 -7.59
CA LYS A 124 -13.69 -12.85 -8.56
C LYS A 124 -13.28 -12.35 -9.96
N PRO A 125 -14.04 -12.61 -11.04
CA PRO A 125 -13.63 -12.25 -12.39
C PRO A 125 -13.23 -10.78 -12.50
N GLY A 126 -12.13 -10.51 -13.20
CA GLY A 126 -11.51 -9.19 -13.33
C GLY A 126 -10.47 -8.87 -12.26
N ASP A 127 -10.39 -9.63 -11.16
CA ASP A 127 -9.38 -9.40 -10.12
C ASP A 127 -8.01 -9.95 -10.51
N CYS A 128 -7.02 -9.05 -10.52
CA CYS A 128 -5.61 -9.36 -10.59
C CYS A 128 -4.97 -9.19 -9.22
N ILE A 129 -4.40 -10.25 -8.68
CA ILE A 129 -3.61 -10.25 -7.45
C ILE A 129 -2.18 -10.70 -7.76
N VAL A 130 -1.21 -10.07 -7.10
CA VAL A 130 0.17 -10.54 -7.03
C VAL A 130 0.55 -10.66 -5.56
N VAL A 131 0.72 -11.89 -5.11
CA VAL A 131 1.31 -12.20 -3.81
C VAL A 131 2.83 -12.27 -4.00
N PRO A 132 3.62 -11.42 -3.33
CA PRO A 132 5.06 -11.37 -3.55
C PRO A 132 5.77 -12.65 -3.07
N ALA A 133 6.86 -13.01 -3.74
CA ALA A 133 7.76 -14.08 -3.30
C ALA A 133 8.12 -13.96 -1.81
N GLY A 134 8.09 -15.09 -1.08
CA GLY A 134 8.40 -15.17 0.35
C GLY A 134 7.27 -14.75 1.30
N MET A 135 6.10 -14.36 0.79
CA MET A 135 4.93 -14.04 1.59
C MET A 135 4.13 -15.29 1.97
N TYR A 136 3.77 -15.40 3.25
CA TYR A 136 2.83 -16.44 3.68
C TYR A 136 1.42 -16.16 3.20
N HIS A 137 0.85 -17.16 2.53
CA HIS A 137 -0.50 -17.13 2.02
C HIS A 137 -1.09 -18.53 1.91
N ARG A 138 -2.38 -18.59 1.58
CA ARG A 138 -3.09 -19.81 1.18
C ARG A 138 -4.27 -19.44 0.28
N PHE A 139 -4.79 -20.42 -0.43
CA PHE A 139 -5.94 -20.26 -1.31
C PHE A 139 -7.01 -21.32 -1.05
N THR A 140 -8.27 -20.94 -1.20
CA THR A 140 -9.38 -21.88 -1.26
C THR A 140 -10.51 -21.35 -2.13
N THR A 141 -11.25 -22.23 -2.80
CA THR A 141 -12.50 -21.82 -3.45
C THR A 141 -13.55 -21.47 -2.40
N ASP A 142 -14.60 -20.76 -2.80
CA ASP A 142 -15.82 -20.73 -2.00
C ASP A 142 -16.59 -22.07 -2.11
N HIS A 143 -17.82 -22.08 -1.58
CA HIS A 143 -18.75 -23.21 -1.67
C HIS A 143 -19.14 -23.58 -3.10
N GLY A 144 -18.96 -22.68 -4.08
CA GLY A 144 -19.17 -22.96 -5.49
C GLY A 144 -18.13 -23.89 -6.10
N LYS A 145 -16.99 -24.11 -5.41
CA LYS A 145 -15.91 -25.04 -5.83
C LYS A 145 -15.44 -24.81 -7.28
N TYR A 146 -15.47 -23.57 -7.76
CA TYR A 146 -15.09 -23.23 -9.12
C TYR A 146 -14.29 -21.95 -9.18
N ILE A 147 -13.11 -22.03 -9.78
CA ILE A 147 -12.35 -20.85 -10.18
C ILE A 147 -11.59 -21.15 -11.47
N LYS A 148 -11.55 -20.16 -12.36
CA LYS A 148 -10.71 -20.16 -13.57
C LYS A 148 -9.84 -18.92 -13.57
N THR A 149 -8.54 -19.10 -13.73
CA THR A 149 -7.55 -18.05 -13.55
C THR A 149 -6.46 -18.13 -14.61
N LEU A 150 -5.95 -16.96 -15.01
CA LEU A 150 -4.66 -16.86 -15.66
C LEU A 150 -3.59 -16.85 -14.57
N ARG A 151 -2.64 -17.78 -14.63
CA ARG A 151 -1.44 -17.73 -13.80
C ARG A 151 -0.35 -17.02 -14.58
N ILE A 152 0.31 -16.05 -13.95
CA ILE A 152 1.22 -15.12 -14.63
C ILE A 152 2.64 -15.29 -14.07
N PHE A 153 3.67 -15.31 -14.92
CA PHE A 153 5.04 -15.70 -14.53
C PHE A 153 6.13 -14.72 -14.96
N LYS A 154 7.04 -14.43 -14.03
CA LYS A 154 8.29 -13.73 -14.34
C LYS A 154 9.28 -14.67 -15.01
N GLU A 155 9.49 -15.86 -14.48
CA GLU A 155 10.40 -16.85 -15.06
C GLU A 155 9.65 -18.15 -15.37
N ALA A 156 10.34 -19.16 -15.91
CA ALA A 156 9.72 -20.47 -16.08
C ALA A 156 9.25 -20.99 -14.70
N PRO A 157 7.97 -21.39 -14.56
CA PRO A 157 7.37 -21.56 -13.25
C PRO A 157 7.99 -22.70 -12.44
N ARG A 158 8.33 -22.41 -11.18
CA ARG A 158 8.68 -23.42 -10.17
C ARG A 158 7.56 -23.50 -9.13
N TRP A 159 6.71 -24.51 -9.27
CA TRP A 159 5.53 -24.71 -8.42
C TRP A 159 5.82 -25.38 -7.08
N ILE A 160 6.86 -24.94 -6.39
CA ILE A 160 7.22 -25.51 -5.10
C ILE A 160 6.57 -24.65 -4.02
N ALA A 161 5.50 -25.17 -3.43
CA ALA A 161 4.92 -24.63 -2.20
C ALA A 161 5.77 -25.12 -1.02
N LEU A 162 6.30 -24.18 -0.24
CA LEU A 162 7.02 -24.48 0.99
C LEU A 162 6.11 -24.12 2.17
N ASN A 163 5.60 -25.14 2.83
CA ASN A 163 4.73 -24.96 3.99
C ASN A 163 5.46 -24.18 5.08
N ARG A 164 4.69 -23.38 5.83
CA ARG A 164 5.22 -22.61 6.97
C ARG A 164 5.99 -23.50 7.94
N GLY A 165 7.23 -23.11 8.22
CA GLY A 165 8.15 -23.86 9.06
C GLY A 165 9.60 -23.43 8.88
N PRO A 166 10.56 -24.07 9.60
CA PRO A 166 11.97 -23.64 9.60
C PRO A 166 12.60 -23.59 8.20
N GLU A 167 12.24 -24.52 7.32
CA GLU A 167 12.76 -24.53 5.95
C GLU A 167 12.30 -23.30 5.15
N ALA A 168 11.03 -22.91 5.30
CA ALA A 168 10.47 -21.73 4.63
C ALA A 168 11.12 -20.44 5.16
N GLU A 169 11.36 -20.33 6.47
CA GLU A 169 12.02 -19.16 7.08
C GLU A 169 13.46 -18.96 6.61
N GLU A 170 14.17 -20.03 6.26
CA GLU A 170 15.55 -19.94 5.80
C GLU A 170 15.71 -19.56 4.32
N ARG A 171 14.63 -19.61 3.53
CA ARG A 171 14.65 -19.26 2.10
C ARG A 171 15.02 -17.79 1.87
N SER A 172 15.80 -17.55 0.81
CA SER A 172 16.20 -16.19 0.40
C SER A 172 14.98 -15.31 0.14
N ALA A 173 14.00 -15.81 -0.61
CA ALA A 173 12.77 -15.08 -0.92
C ALA A 173 12.04 -14.62 0.35
N ARG A 174 11.97 -15.46 1.38
CA ARG A 174 11.36 -15.13 2.68
C ARG A 174 12.14 -14.06 3.43
N LYS A 175 13.46 -14.19 3.52
CA LYS A 175 14.34 -13.19 4.16
C LYS A 175 14.28 -11.84 3.44
N GLU A 176 14.28 -11.86 2.11
CA GLU A 176 14.14 -10.65 1.29
C GLU A 176 12.77 -10.00 1.44
N TYR A 177 11.68 -10.79 1.47
CA TYR A 177 10.34 -10.29 1.75
C TYR A 177 10.29 -9.56 3.09
N LEU A 178 10.78 -10.20 4.16
CA LEU A 178 10.83 -9.59 5.50
C LEU A 178 11.73 -8.35 5.53
N SER A 179 12.86 -8.37 4.83
CA SER A 179 13.74 -7.22 4.72
C SER A 179 13.07 -6.04 4.01
N ARG A 180 12.24 -6.29 2.98
CA ARG A 180 11.46 -5.24 2.30
C ARG A 180 10.31 -4.74 3.15
N LEU A 181 9.60 -5.66 3.82
CA LEU A 181 8.45 -5.35 4.67
C LEU A 181 8.85 -4.45 5.85
N HIS A 182 10.03 -4.70 6.44
CA HIS A 182 10.56 -3.93 7.56
C HIS A 182 11.64 -2.93 7.15
N ALA A 183 11.83 -2.69 5.84
CA ALA A 183 12.81 -1.72 5.38
C ALA A 183 12.45 -0.34 5.94
N PRO A 184 13.42 0.41 6.49
CA PRO A 184 13.17 1.77 6.91
C PRO A 184 12.63 2.60 5.75
N ALA A 185 11.58 3.36 6.01
CA ALA A 185 10.95 4.20 5.01
C ALA A 185 11.77 5.46 4.77
N GLU A 186 12.45 5.54 3.63
CA GLU A 186 13.26 6.71 3.27
C GLU A 186 12.42 7.88 2.74
N THR A 187 12.77 9.10 3.15
CA THR A 187 12.13 10.34 2.72
C THR A 187 13.12 11.30 2.06
N ALA A 188 12.67 12.50 1.69
CA ALA A 188 13.54 13.59 1.23
C ALA A 188 14.55 14.05 2.29
N VAL A 189 14.21 13.88 3.57
CA VAL A 189 14.97 14.45 4.71
C VAL A 189 15.61 13.38 5.61
N GLY A 190 15.67 12.14 5.12
CA GLY A 190 16.20 10.97 5.83
C GLY A 190 15.15 9.92 6.16
N THR A 191 15.53 8.95 6.98
CA THR A 191 14.69 7.81 7.38
C THR A 191 13.53 8.26 8.27
N ALA A 192 12.32 7.79 7.97
CA ALA A 192 11.15 7.98 8.83
C ALA A 192 11.37 7.33 10.20
N ASN A 193 10.93 8.00 11.26
CA ASN A 193 11.29 7.65 12.64
C ASN A 193 10.12 7.71 13.64
N ASP A 194 8.88 7.84 13.14
CA ASP A 194 7.64 7.93 13.91
C ASP A 194 7.62 9.02 15.01
N ARG A 195 8.52 10.01 14.92
CA ARG A 195 8.62 11.13 15.87
C ARG A 195 8.53 12.48 15.16
N THR A 196 9.46 12.70 14.24
CA THR A 196 9.63 14.00 13.56
C THR A 196 9.70 13.86 12.05
N ILE A 197 9.95 12.66 11.52
CA ILE A 197 9.96 12.36 10.09
C ILE A 197 8.96 11.23 9.84
N PHE A 198 7.96 11.53 9.02
CA PHE A 198 6.87 10.62 8.70
C PHE A 198 6.74 10.43 7.18
N LEU A 199 6.35 9.23 6.76
CA LEU A 199 6.02 8.90 5.38
C LEU A 199 4.64 8.25 5.36
N LEU A 200 3.71 8.84 4.60
CA LEU A 200 2.39 8.25 4.41
C LEU A 200 2.14 7.98 2.93
N ARG A 201 2.09 6.70 2.56
CA ARG A 201 1.89 6.26 1.18
C ARG A 201 0.43 6.28 0.73
N TYR A 202 -0.51 6.26 1.68
CA TYR A 202 -1.91 6.01 1.41
C TYR A 202 -2.79 7.21 1.73
N PRO A 203 -3.34 7.89 0.71
CA PRO A 203 -4.08 9.13 0.90
C PRO A 203 -5.27 9.06 1.84
N LEU A 204 -6.00 7.94 1.84
CA LEU A 204 -7.20 7.78 2.66
C LEU A 204 -6.92 7.64 4.16
N LYS A 205 -5.68 7.35 4.55
CA LYS A 205 -5.24 7.29 5.96
C LYS A 205 -4.79 8.64 6.51
N LEU A 206 -4.72 9.69 5.68
CA LEU A 206 -4.11 10.97 6.04
C LEU A 206 -4.70 11.59 7.31
N ASP A 207 -6.02 11.75 7.36
CA ASP A 207 -6.66 12.46 8.48
C ASP A 207 -6.49 11.71 9.79
N ALA A 208 -6.77 10.41 9.82
CA ALA A 208 -6.59 9.60 11.01
C ALA A 208 -5.13 9.62 11.51
N TYR A 209 -4.19 9.55 10.57
CA TYR A 209 -2.76 9.58 10.85
C TYR A 209 -2.29 10.93 11.41
N LEU A 210 -2.63 12.03 10.73
CA LEU A 210 -2.27 13.38 11.18
C LEU A 210 -3.00 13.76 12.46
N THR A 211 -4.26 13.39 12.66
CA THR A 211 -4.95 13.60 13.95
C THR A 211 -4.19 12.93 15.10
N THR A 212 -3.63 11.73 14.88
CA THR A 212 -2.86 11.02 15.91
C THR A 212 -1.54 11.73 16.21
N ILE A 213 -0.78 12.08 15.16
CA ILE A 213 0.49 12.82 15.29
C ILE A 213 0.27 14.17 15.98
N MET A 214 -0.74 14.91 15.54
CA MET A 214 -1.00 16.26 16.04
C MET A 214 -1.45 16.26 17.50
N LYS A 215 -2.26 15.28 17.93
CA LYS A 215 -2.61 15.12 19.35
C LYS A 215 -1.36 14.89 20.19
N GLN A 216 -0.51 13.94 19.79
CA GLN A 216 0.72 13.64 20.49
C GLN A 216 1.65 14.86 20.57
N LEU A 217 1.83 15.59 19.47
CA LEU A 217 2.69 16.78 19.44
C LEU A 217 2.14 17.91 20.31
N LEU A 218 0.82 18.15 20.29
CA LEU A 218 0.19 19.18 21.12
C LEU A 218 0.28 18.83 22.61
N GLU A 219 0.12 17.55 22.98
CA GLU A 219 0.33 17.08 24.35
C GLU A 219 1.77 17.29 24.81
N GLN A 220 2.75 16.91 23.98
CA GLN A 220 4.18 16.98 24.32
C GLN A 220 4.73 18.42 24.32
N HIS A 221 4.22 19.29 23.45
CA HIS A 221 4.82 20.58 23.13
C HIS A 221 3.87 21.77 23.29
N SER A 222 2.78 21.66 24.06
CA SER A 222 1.75 22.70 24.28
C SER A 222 2.24 24.13 24.60
N LYS A 223 3.50 24.31 24.99
CA LYS A 223 4.11 25.61 25.34
C LYS A 223 5.19 26.10 24.36
N GLN A 224 5.62 25.30 23.39
CA GLN A 224 6.64 25.68 22.42
C GLN A 224 6.07 25.65 20.99
N PRO A 225 6.43 26.61 20.13
CA PRO A 225 5.98 26.61 18.76
C PRO A 225 6.63 25.45 17.99
N PHE A 226 5.89 24.85 17.07
CA PHE A 226 6.39 23.83 16.14
C PHE A 226 5.97 24.19 14.72
N ALA A 227 6.61 23.55 13.73
CA ALA A 227 6.25 23.66 12.33
C ALA A 227 6.09 22.27 11.71
N LEU A 228 5.02 22.08 10.94
CA LEU A 228 4.78 20.89 10.13
C LEU A 228 5.05 21.21 8.66
N MET A 229 6.06 20.58 8.09
CA MET A 229 6.36 20.61 6.66
C MET A 229 5.74 19.38 5.99
N ILE A 230 4.85 19.59 5.01
CA ILE A 230 4.24 18.53 4.20
C ILE A 230 4.82 18.60 2.78
N PHE A 231 5.45 17.52 2.33
CA PHE A 231 5.98 17.40 0.98
C PHE A 231 5.19 16.38 0.16
N LEU A 232 4.41 16.87 -0.80
CA LEU A 232 3.70 16.05 -1.78
C LEU A 232 4.59 15.84 -3.00
N THR A 233 4.87 14.58 -3.32
CA THR A 233 5.87 14.22 -4.34
C THR A 233 5.40 13.06 -5.20
N GLY A 234 5.96 12.90 -6.39
CA GLY A 234 5.75 11.69 -7.19
C GLY A 234 6.44 10.51 -6.52
N SER A 235 5.73 9.38 -6.38
CA SER A 235 6.32 8.14 -5.90
C SER A 235 7.55 7.74 -6.71
N THR A 236 8.46 7.07 -6.03
CA THR A 236 9.70 6.59 -6.59
C THR A 236 9.49 5.19 -7.17
N ASP A 237 10.04 4.96 -8.35
CA ASP A 237 10.12 3.63 -8.93
C ASP A 237 11.05 2.75 -8.06
N PRO A 238 10.59 1.59 -7.58
CA PRO A 238 11.33 0.77 -6.62
C PRO A 238 12.59 0.13 -7.23
N THR A 239 12.70 0.05 -8.55
CA THR A 239 13.86 -0.55 -9.24
C THR A 239 14.95 0.48 -9.50
N THR A 240 14.57 1.68 -9.94
CA THR A 240 15.51 2.74 -10.34
C THR A 240 15.77 3.74 -9.22
N GLY A 241 14.90 3.82 -8.21
CA GLY A 241 15.02 4.84 -7.16
C GLY A 241 14.69 6.25 -7.64
N VAL A 242 14.11 6.42 -8.85
CA VAL A 242 13.79 7.72 -9.45
C VAL A 242 12.28 8.00 -9.38
N SER A 243 11.92 9.26 -9.09
CA SER A 243 10.51 9.68 -9.13
C SER A 243 9.96 9.65 -10.55
N TRP A 244 8.71 9.22 -10.73
CA TRP A 244 8.05 9.30 -12.04
C TRP A 244 7.80 10.75 -12.50
N CYS A 245 7.88 11.72 -11.59
CA CYS A 245 7.73 13.14 -11.85
C CYS A 245 9.13 13.78 -11.99
N PRO A 246 9.50 14.31 -13.17
CA PRO A 246 10.81 14.93 -13.37
C PRO A 246 11.08 16.11 -12.42
N ASP A 247 10.05 16.92 -12.14
CA ASP A 247 10.17 18.09 -11.27
C ASP A 247 10.38 17.71 -9.80
N CYS A 248 9.95 16.51 -9.38
CA CYS A 248 10.20 16.01 -8.04
C CYS A 248 11.66 15.61 -7.78
N ILE A 249 12.45 15.36 -8.84
CA ILE A 249 13.85 14.96 -8.72
C ILE A 249 14.70 16.07 -8.09
N PRO A 250 14.76 17.30 -8.65
CA PRO A 250 15.49 18.41 -8.03
C PRO A 250 14.80 18.92 -6.76
N ALA A 251 13.47 18.84 -6.67
CA ALA A 251 12.74 19.31 -5.48
C ALA A 251 13.11 18.54 -4.21
N LYS A 252 13.54 17.27 -4.31
CA LYS A 252 13.93 16.46 -3.16
C LYS A 252 15.05 17.12 -2.34
N SER A 253 16.13 17.56 -2.99
CA SER A 253 17.25 18.21 -2.28
C SER A 253 16.86 19.59 -1.76
N GLN A 254 16.11 20.36 -2.54
CA GLN A 254 15.62 21.68 -2.13
C GLN A 254 14.77 21.59 -0.86
N VAL A 255 13.87 20.60 -0.78
CA VAL A 255 13.04 20.35 0.42
C VAL A 255 13.89 19.95 1.61
N ALA A 256 14.96 19.17 1.41
CA ALA A 256 15.90 18.83 2.49
C ALA A 256 16.58 20.06 3.06
N ASP A 257 17.06 20.96 2.21
CA ASP A 257 17.68 22.23 2.63
C ASP A 257 16.68 23.11 3.40
N ARG A 258 15.45 23.25 2.87
CA ARG A 258 14.37 23.99 3.53
C ARG A 258 13.98 23.39 4.88
N PHE A 259 13.98 22.07 5.02
CA PHE A 259 13.67 21.41 6.29
C PHE A 259 14.79 21.60 7.33
N ALA A 260 16.05 21.61 6.89
CA ALA A 260 17.18 21.94 7.76
C ALA A 260 17.05 23.37 8.33
N GLU A 261 16.59 24.33 7.53
CA GLU A 261 16.29 25.69 8.03
C GLU A 261 15.20 25.71 9.10
N LEU A 262 14.11 24.92 8.93
CA LEU A 262 13.08 24.78 9.97
C LEU A 262 13.65 24.16 11.25
N ARG A 263 14.50 23.15 11.14
CA ARG A 263 15.18 22.54 12.30
C ARG A 263 16.07 23.54 13.02
N CYS A 264 16.79 24.40 12.30
CA CYS A 264 17.56 25.47 12.94
C CYS A 264 16.68 26.48 13.69
N LYS A 265 15.45 26.75 13.19
CA LYS A 265 14.53 27.73 13.78
C LYS A 265 13.71 27.18 14.96
N TYR A 266 13.14 25.99 14.83
CA TYR A 266 12.24 25.38 15.82
C TYR A 266 12.92 24.31 16.69
N GLY A 267 14.08 23.78 16.26
CA GLY A 267 14.76 22.65 16.89
C GLY A 267 14.32 21.30 16.30
N GLU A 268 15.16 20.27 16.52
CA GLU A 268 14.97 18.92 15.96
C GLU A 268 13.64 18.26 16.35
N GLU A 269 13.17 18.50 17.57
CA GLU A 269 11.94 17.90 18.12
C GLU A 269 10.65 18.67 17.73
N HIS A 270 10.78 19.89 17.22
CA HIS A 270 9.63 20.76 16.88
C HIS A 270 9.53 21.10 15.39
N ALA A 271 10.48 20.65 14.57
CA ALA A 271 10.37 20.66 13.12
C ALA A 271 9.94 19.28 12.63
N ILE A 272 8.69 19.19 12.18
CA ILE A 272 8.05 17.93 11.79
C ILE A 272 7.96 17.85 10.27
N PHE A 273 8.30 16.71 9.70
CA PHE A 273 8.24 16.44 8.28
C PHE A 273 7.28 15.30 7.97
N LEU A 274 6.41 15.52 7.00
CA LEU A 274 5.53 14.52 6.44
C LEU A 274 5.70 14.45 4.93
N GLN A 275 6.15 13.31 4.41
CA GLN A 275 6.19 13.06 2.98
C GLN A 275 4.96 12.27 2.53
N LEU A 276 4.33 12.75 1.47
CA LEU A 276 3.15 12.18 0.83
C LEU A 276 3.46 11.82 -0.63
N PRO A 277 4.06 10.65 -0.91
CA PRO A 277 4.26 10.20 -2.28
C PRO A 277 2.91 9.87 -2.93
N VAL A 278 2.72 10.27 -4.19
CA VAL A 278 1.54 9.94 -4.99
C VAL A 278 1.93 9.06 -6.16
N GLU A 279 1.19 7.97 -6.37
CA GLU A 279 1.43 7.07 -7.47
C GLU A 279 0.90 7.63 -8.79
N ARG A 280 1.70 7.56 -9.86
CA ARG A 280 1.33 8.11 -11.16
C ARG A 280 -0.03 7.60 -11.65
N ALA A 281 -0.28 6.30 -11.47
CA ALA A 281 -1.47 5.64 -12.00
C ALA A 281 -2.77 6.07 -11.30
N SER A 282 -2.72 6.40 -10.01
CA SER A 282 -3.89 6.87 -9.25
C SER A 282 -4.07 8.39 -9.33
N TYR A 283 -2.98 9.13 -9.57
CA TYR A 283 -2.96 10.59 -9.56
C TYR A 283 -3.16 11.25 -10.94
N LEU A 284 -2.48 10.76 -11.98
CA LEU A 284 -2.41 11.46 -13.27
C LEU A 284 -3.77 11.39 -14.00
N GLY A 285 -4.34 12.57 -14.31
CA GLY A 285 -5.65 12.67 -14.97
C GLY A 285 -6.85 12.37 -14.07
N ASN A 286 -6.64 12.14 -12.76
CA ASN A 286 -7.71 11.86 -11.81
C ASN A 286 -8.08 13.14 -11.02
N PRO A 287 -9.20 13.82 -11.34
CA PRO A 287 -9.66 14.99 -10.58
C PRO A 287 -10.19 14.62 -9.19
N GLU A 288 -10.60 13.37 -8.99
CA GLU A 288 -11.16 12.85 -7.72
C GLU A 288 -10.08 12.27 -6.80
N PHE A 289 -8.80 12.42 -7.15
CA PHE A 289 -7.72 11.95 -6.30
C PHE A 289 -7.79 12.62 -4.91
N PRO A 290 -7.69 11.88 -3.78
CA PRO A 290 -8.06 12.40 -2.46
C PRO A 290 -7.37 13.71 -2.07
N TYR A 291 -6.06 13.85 -2.32
CA TYR A 291 -5.34 15.08 -1.98
C TYR A 291 -5.78 16.30 -2.80
N ARG A 292 -6.43 16.14 -3.97
CA ARG A 292 -6.99 17.26 -4.74
C ARG A 292 -8.24 17.83 -4.10
N LYS A 293 -9.06 16.95 -3.48
CA LYS A 293 -10.33 17.29 -2.85
C LYS A 293 -10.19 17.66 -1.38
N HIS A 294 -9.08 17.28 -0.75
CA HIS A 294 -8.82 17.54 0.66
C HIS A 294 -8.77 19.06 0.94
N GLU A 295 -9.48 19.50 1.97
CA GLU A 295 -9.72 20.91 2.31
C GLU A 295 -8.41 21.69 2.52
N THR A 296 -7.45 21.09 3.23
CA THR A 296 -6.11 21.67 3.43
C THR A 296 -5.17 21.44 2.26
N LEU A 297 -5.06 20.22 1.71
CA LEU A 297 -4.00 19.92 0.74
C LEU A 297 -4.26 20.50 -0.65
N GLN A 298 -5.50 20.48 -1.16
CA GLN A 298 -5.89 21.05 -2.46
C GLN A 298 -4.82 20.87 -3.58
N LEU A 299 -4.35 19.64 -3.76
CA LEU A 299 -3.19 19.34 -4.60
C LEU A 299 -3.45 19.67 -6.08
N ALA A 300 -2.72 20.65 -6.62
CA ALA A 300 -2.79 20.99 -8.05
C ALA A 300 -1.78 20.17 -8.87
N SER A 301 -0.53 20.13 -8.43
CA SER A 301 0.61 19.48 -9.08
C SER A 301 1.55 18.85 -8.06
N VAL A 302 2.36 17.87 -8.46
CA VAL A 302 3.56 17.49 -7.71
C VAL A 302 4.80 18.00 -8.47
N PRO A 303 5.86 18.44 -7.76
CA PRO A 303 5.95 18.57 -6.30
C PRO A 303 5.05 19.71 -5.76
N THR A 304 4.64 19.59 -4.49
CA THR A 304 4.05 20.68 -3.71
C THR A 304 4.58 20.60 -2.28
N LEU A 305 5.03 21.73 -1.76
CA LEU A 305 5.48 21.91 -0.38
C LEU A 305 4.49 22.79 0.37
N LEU A 306 4.04 22.33 1.54
CA LEU A 306 3.32 23.15 2.50
C LEU A 306 4.11 23.27 3.79
N VAL A 307 4.05 24.43 4.43
CA VAL A 307 4.50 24.60 5.81
C VAL A 307 3.35 25.18 6.62
N LEU A 308 3.03 24.49 7.71
CA LEU A 308 1.95 24.81 8.61
C LEU A 308 2.49 25.06 10.01
N THR A 309 1.87 25.99 10.72
CA THR A 309 2.17 26.30 12.12
C THR A 309 0.88 26.30 12.94
N PRO A 310 0.93 26.14 14.27
CA PRO A 310 -0.25 26.26 15.13
C PRO A 310 -1.04 27.55 14.87
N ALA A 311 -2.35 27.42 14.71
CA ALA A 311 -3.25 28.57 14.63
C ALA A 311 -3.29 29.31 15.98
N LYS A 312 -3.50 30.63 15.95
CA LYS A 312 -3.58 31.45 17.17
C LYS A 312 -4.72 30.96 18.07
N GLY A 313 -4.39 30.53 19.29
CA GLY A 313 -5.36 30.05 20.27
C GLY A 313 -5.79 28.59 20.10
N ALA A 314 -5.12 27.80 19.23
CA ALA A 314 -5.33 26.36 19.16
C ALA A 314 -5.02 25.72 20.53
N THR A 315 -5.99 24.98 21.08
CA THR A 315 -5.81 24.22 22.32
C THR A 315 -6.28 22.79 22.12
N GLU A 316 -5.68 21.85 22.84
CA GLU A 316 -5.98 20.41 22.81
C GLU A 316 -7.48 20.09 22.99
N LYS A 317 -8.23 20.95 23.69
CA LYS A 317 -9.67 20.79 23.97
C LYS A 317 -10.58 21.02 22.76
N SER A 318 -10.02 21.42 21.62
CA SER A 318 -10.78 21.50 20.39
C SER A 318 -11.02 20.07 19.87
N ASN A 319 -12.28 19.62 19.88
CA ASN A 319 -12.72 18.41 19.18
C ASN A 319 -12.66 18.57 17.63
N GLY A 320 -11.84 19.48 17.13
CA GLY A 320 -11.69 19.81 15.72
C GLY A 320 -10.78 18.82 15.00
N GLN A 321 -10.77 18.93 13.68
CA GLN A 321 -9.86 18.18 12.83
C GLN A 321 -8.44 18.73 12.97
N TRP A 322 -7.43 17.94 12.60
CA TRP A 322 -6.03 18.34 12.76
C TRP A 322 -5.70 19.65 12.02
N TYR A 323 -6.39 19.89 10.91
CA TYR A 323 -6.23 21.09 10.09
C TYR A 323 -6.95 22.33 10.64
N ASP A 324 -7.85 22.19 11.61
CA ASP A 324 -8.42 23.35 12.33
C ASP A 324 -7.40 23.96 13.32
N LEU A 325 -6.38 23.18 13.69
CA LEU A 325 -5.34 23.55 14.65
C LEU A 325 -4.14 24.20 14.00
N LEU A 326 -4.06 24.16 12.67
CA LEU A 326 -2.91 24.56 11.90
C LEU A 326 -3.30 25.60 10.85
N GLU A 327 -2.42 26.56 10.65
CA GLU A 327 -2.53 27.57 9.61
C GLU A 327 -1.45 27.31 8.54
N VAL A 328 -1.85 27.27 7.27
CA VAL A 328 -0.91 27.15 6.14
C VAL A 328 -0.19 28.49 5.97
N LYS A 329 1.11 28.52 6.24
CA LYS A 329 1.96 29.70 6.06
C LYS A 329 2.62 29.74 4.69
N VAL A 330 2.98 28.57 4.17
CA VAL A 330 3.62 28.42 2.86
C VAL A 330 2.91 27.35 2.06
N ARG A 331 2.69 27.63 0.78
CA ARG A 331 2.27 26.68 -0.25
C ARG A 331 3.01 27.03 -1.54
N THR A 332 3.82 26.12 -2.05
CA THR A 332 4.56 26.34 -3.30
C THR A 332 4.78 25.03 -4.05
N CYS A 333 4.77 25.09 -5.37
CA CYS A 333 5.25 24.00 -6.24
C CYS A 333 6.76 24.10 -6.53
N ASP A 334 7.38 25.20 -6.14
CA ASP A 334 8.81 25.47 -6.27
C ASP A 334 9.41 25.57 -4.86
N ALA A 335 10.02 24.47 -4.39
CA ALA A 335 10.55 24.36 -3.03
C ALA A 335 11.73 25.31 -2.78
N GLU A 336 12.46 25.69 -3.83
CA GLU A 336 13.58 26.63 -3.73
C GLU A 336 13.11 28.04 -3.33
N LYS A 337 11.91 28.43 -3.75
CA LYS A 337 11.33 29.75 -3.48
C LYS A 337 10.50 29.80 -2.19
N ALA A 338 10.54 28.77 -1.36
CA ALA A 338 9.83 28.75 -0.08
C ALA A 338 10.50 29.70 0.93
N ASP A 339 9.85 30.82 1.25
CA ASP A 339 10.30 31.72 2.31
C ASP A 339 9.92 31.16 3.70
N LEU A 340 10.90 30.55 4.37
CA LEU A 340 10.74 29.96 5.71
C LEU A 340 11.28 30.84 6.85
N LEU A 341 12.04 31.88 6.50
CA LEU A 341 12.68 32.76 7.48
C LEU A 341 11.63 33.64 8.18
N ASN A 342 10.60 34.05 7.44
CA ASN A 342 9.54 34.96 7.90
C ASN A 342 8.28 34.25 8.44
N LEU A 343 8.37 32.96 8.82
CA LEU A 343 7.25 32.28 9.47
C LEU A 343 7.00 32.89 10.87
N GLU A 344 5.88 33.60 11.03
CA GLU A 344 5.36 34.11 12.32
C GLU A 344 4.37 33.15 12.98
#